data_AF-A0A9D2G4M0-F1
#
_entry.id   AF-A0A9D2G4M0-F1
#
_cell.length_a   1.000
_cell.length_b   1.000
_cell.length_c   1.000
_cell.angle_alpha   90.00
_cell.angle_beta   90.00
_cell.angle_gamma   90.00
#
_symmetry.space_group_name_H-M   'P 1'
#
loop_
_entity.id
_entity.type
_entity.pdbx_description
1 polymer ?
#
loop_
_entity_poly.entity_id
_entity_poly.type
_entity_poly.pdbx_seq_one_letter_code
_entity_poly.pdbx_strand_id
1 'polypeptide(L)'
;MCRNKWFDDNNQAKIKRVVREFCIEDSVYHRNHNTIQLDFTSLPFSKRTMLLAEILEYILNDNEFFFCELYAIGINLKHRYIKIHPNKENCVEYRTLNEDIVPLYDNLSFIRVDPNTFRFKRFAKDVFTKNGFINNYLFIDEKRNLVLKPYDERGIAIASKDKDYLRELFFRYEKYITSVYYDEIKANLFCDASSN
;
A
#
# COMPACT_ATOMS: atom_id res chain seq x y z
N MET A 1 -18.93 -2.23 -30.73
CA MET A 1 -18.98 -1.85 -29.30
C MET A 1 -17.97 -2.70 -28.54
N CYS A 2 -16.79 -2.16 -28.23
CA CYS A 2 -15.83 -2.82 -27.36
C CYS A 2 -16.41 -2.85 -25.94
N ARG A 3 -16.88 -4.02 -25.48
CA ARG A 3 -17.14 -4.24 -24.06
C ARG A 3 -15.83 -3.97 -23.32
N ASN A 4 -15.75 -2.84 -22.62
CA ASN A 4 -14.65 -2.54 -21.72
C ASN A 4 -14.70 -3.56 -20.58
N LYS A 5 -14.00 -4.70 -20.74
CA LYS A 5 -13.72 -5.72 -19.70
C LYS A 5 -12.93 -5.16 -18.50
N TRP A 6 -12.86 -3.84 -18.34
CA TRP A 6 -11.92 -3.13 -17.48
C TRP A 6 -12.60 -2.54 -16.24
N PHE A 7 -13.90 -2.25 -16.35
CA PHE A 7 -14.85 -2.09 -15.24
C PHE A 7 -15.39 -3.46 -14.77
N ASP A 8 -14.63 -4.54 -14.99
CA ASP A 8 -15.07 -5.86 -14.57
C ASP A 8 -15.17 -5.87 -13.05
N ASP A 9 -16.40 -5.99 -12.53
CA ASP A 9 -16.73 -6.10 -11.11
C ASP A 9 -15.82 -7.14 -10.40
N ASN A 10 -15.31 -8.13 -11.15
CA ASN A 10 -14.33 -9.10 -10.67
C ASN A 10 -13.03 -8.47 -10.17
N ASN A 11 -12.46 -7.47 -10.88
CA ASN A 11 -11.22 -6.82 -10.44
C ASN A 11 -11.48 -5.97 -9.20
N GLN A 12 -12.61 -5.27 -9.15
CA GLN A 12 -12.99 -4.51 -7.96
C GLN A 12 -13.21 -5.43 -6.74
N ALA A 13 -13.94 -6.54 -6.93
CA ALA A 13 -14.16 -7.53 -5.89
C ALA A 13 -12.85 -8.16 -5.41
N LYS A 14 -11.93 -8.46 -6.33
CA LYS A 14 -10.60 -9.01 -6.02
C LYS A 14 -9.76 -8.03 -5.21
N ILE A 15 -9.69 -6.77 -5.62
CA ILE A 15 -8.93 -5.73 -4.91
C ILE A 15 -9.54 -5.47 -3.53
N LYS A 16 -10.86 -5.36 -3.42
CA LYS A 16 -11.56 -5.26 -2.12
C LYS A 16 -11.29 -6.48 -1.23
N ARG A 17 -11.25 -7.68 -1.82
CA ARG A 17 -10.90 -8.91 -1.10
C ARG A 17 -9.47 -8.85 -0.59
N VAL A 18 -8.50 -8.42 -1.39
CA VAL A 18 -7.09 -8.25 -0.95
C VAL A 18 -7.03 -7.25 0.20
N VAL A 19 -7.68 -6.09 0.09
CA VAL A 19 -7.72 -5.08 1.16
C VAL A 19 -8.31 -5.63 2.46
N ARG A 20 -9.38 -6.42 2.36
CA ARG A 20 -10.02 -7.09 3.52
C ARG A 20 -9.17 -8.21 4.10
N GLU A 21 -8.57 -9.06 3.27
CA GLU A 21 -7.72 -10.18 3.70
C GLU A 21 -6.47 -9.70 4.45
N PHE A 22 -5.93 -8.55 4.07
CA PHE A 22 -4.80 -7.95 4.78
C PHE A 22 -5.20 -7.03 5.95
N CYS A 23 -6.51 -6.88 6.24
CA CYS A 23 -7.07 -6.04 7.30
C CYS A 23 -6.44 -4.63 7.33
N ILE A 24 -6.39 -3.96 6.17
CA ILE A 24 -5.71 -2.66 5.98
C ILE A 24 -6.48 -1.49 6.64
N GLU A 25 -7.34 -1.74 7.63
CA GLU A 25 -8.23 -0.72 8.20
C GLU A 25 -7.50 0.25 9.13
N ASP A 26 -6.49 -0.21 9.88
CA ASP A 26 -5.75 0.64 10.81
C ASP A 26 -4.34 0.99 10.28
N SER A 27 -3.93 2.25 10.43
CA SER A 27 -2.68 2.77 9.87
C SER A 27 -1.45 2.41 10.71
N VAL A 28 -1.63 2.10 11.99
CA VAL A 28 -0.48 1.93 12.90
C VAL A 28 -0.28 0.48 13.32
N TYR A 29 -1.26 -0.39 13.05
CA TYR A 29 -1.34 -1.70 13.66
C TYR A 29 -1.81 -2.79 12.70
N HIS A 30 -0.88 -3.58 12.20
CA HIS A 30 -1.20 -4.80 11.45
C HIS A 30 -0.72 -6.01 12.23
N ARG A 31 -1.59 -6.51 13.12
CA ARG A 31 -1.48 -7.88 13.66
C ARG A 31 -1.91 -8.88 12.58
N ASN A 32 -1.09 -9.01 11.57
CA ASN A 32 -1.21 -10.07 10.59
C ASN A 32 0.13 -10.83 10.59
N HIS A 33 0.07 -12.16 10.68
CA HIS A 33 1.25 -13.04 10.72
C HIS A 33 2.12 -12.96 9.45
N ASN A 34 1.66 -12.19 8.45
CA ASN A 34 2.25 -12.04 7.14
C ASN A 34 2.57 -10.56 6.82
N THR A 35 3.04 -9.81 7.81
CA THR A 35 3.39 -8.40 7.67
C THR A 35 4.73 -8.09 8.34
N ILE A 36 5.57 -7.29 7.67
CA ILE A 36 6.68 -6.59 8.30
C ILE A 36 6.35 -5.10 8.39
N GLN A 37 6.83 -4.45 9.45
CA GLN A 37 6.67 -3.02 9.66
C GLN A 37 8.05 -2.37 9.75
N LEU A 38 8.27 -1.38 8.88
CA LEU A 38 9.51 -0.62 8.85
C LEU A 38 9.30 0.74 9.50
N ASP A 39 10.15 1.07 10.46
CA ASP A 39 10.17 2.30 11.23
C ASP A 39 11.42 3.13 10.88
N PHE A 40 11.17 4.35 10.42
CA PHE A 40 12.18 5.31 9.97
C PHE A 40 12.34 6.49 10.95
N THR A 41 11.72 6.45 12.13
CA THR A 41 11.74 7.54 13.12
C THR A 41 13.16 7.92 13.56
N SER A 42 14.09 6.97 13.58
CA SER A 42 15.50 7.20 13.89
C SER A 42 16.26 8.00 12.81
N LEU A 43 15.69 8.15 11.62
CA LEU A 43 16.33 8.83 10.50
C LEU A 43 15.90 10.31 10.39
N PRO A 44 16.79 11.20 9.92
CA PRO A 44 16.41 12.54 9.48
C PRO A 44 15.39 12.49 8.33
N PHE A 45 14.51 13.50 8.28
CA PHE A 45 13.43 13.62 7.30
C PHE A 45 13.84 13.34 5.83
N SER A 46 14.95 13.95 5.38
CA SER A 46 15.46 13.78 4.02
C SER A 46 15.83 12.33 3.73
N LYS A 47 16.40 11.62 4.70
CA LYS A 47 16.75 10.21 4.59
C LYS A 47 15.51 9.30 4.60
N ARG A 48 14.46 9.64 5.37
CA ARG A 48 13.17 8.90 5.34
C ARG A 48 12.54 8.94 3.95
N THR A 49 12.50 10.12 3.35
CA THR A 49 11.95 10.33 2.00
C THR A 49 12.69 9.50 0.96
N MET A 50 14.02 9.51 1.00
CA MET A 50 14.84 8.72 0.08
C MET A 50 14.61 7.22 0.29
N LEU A 51 14.65 6.76 1.53
CA LEU A 51 14.49 5.34 1.87
C LEU A 51 13.12 4.80 1.45
N LEU A 52 12.03 5.52 1.72
CA LEU A 52 10.70 5.11 1.28
C LEU A 52 10.61 5.02 -0.25
N ALA A 53 11.17 6.00 -0.96
CA ALA A 53 11.18 5.98 -2.42
C ALA A 53 11.97 4.76 -2.94
N GLU A 54 13.14 4.48 -2.36
CA GLU A 54 13.98 3.32 -2.71
C GLU A 54 13.27 1.99 -2.42
N ILE A 55 12.56 1.87 -1.30
CA ILE A 55 11.77 0.68 -0.96
C ILE A 55 10.63 0.47 -1.96
N LEU A 56 9.83 1.52 -2.22
CA LEU A 56 8.72 1.43 -3.15
C LEU A 56 9.20 1.11 -4.57
N GLU A 57 10.28 1.75 -5.01
CA GLU A 57 10.90 1.48 -6.30
C GLU A 57 11.40 0.04 -6.34
N TYR A 58 12.21 -0.43 -5.38
CA TYR A 58 12.70 -1.81 -5.34
C TYR A 58 11.58 -2.85 -5.43
N ILE A 59 10.52 -2.65 -4.66
CA ILE A 59 9.43 -3.63 -4.55
C ILE A 59 8.52 -3.61 -5.78
N LEU A 60 8.23 -2.43 -6.34
CA LEU A 60 7.21 -2.26 -7.37
C LEU A 60 7.78 -2.18 -8.80
N ASN A 61 9.09 -2.12 -9.00
CA ASN A 61 9.67 -1.84 -10.32
C ASN A 61 9.37 -2.90 -11.39
N ASP A 62 9.19 -4.16 -10.99
CA ASP A 62 9.13 -5.29 -11.93
C ASP A 62 7.71 -5.57 -12.45
N ASN A 63 6.68 -5.01 -11.82
CA ASN A 63 5.29 -5.32 -12.10
C ASN A 63 4.42 -4.07 -12.10
N GLU A 64 3.41 -4.09 -12.96
CA GLU A 64 2.29 -3.17 -12.78
C GLU A 64 1.62 -3.43 -11.43
N PHE A 65 1.27 -2.35 -10.75
CA PHE A 65 0.61 -2.39 -9.45
C PHE A 65 -0.63 -1.51 -9.46
N PHE A 66 -1.51 -1.70 -8.49
CA PHE A 66 -2.60 -0.78 -8.23
C PHE A 66 -2.19 0.25 -7.20
N PHE A 67 -2.26 1.51 -7.57
CA PHE A 67 -2.19 2.63 -6.64
C PHE A 67 -3.61 2.96 -6.20
N CYS A 68 -3.89 2.90 -4.89
CA CYS A 68 -5.24 3.05 -4.37
C CYS A 68 -5.31 4.10 -3.26
N GLU A 69 -6.48 4.71 -3.10
CA GLU A 69 -6.83 5.66 -2.06
C GLU A 69 -8.08 5.16 -1.32
N LEU A 70 -7.95 4.87 -0.03
CA LEU A 70 -9.06 4.49 0.86
C LEU A 70 -9.92 5.71 1.17
N TYR A 71 -11.21 5.46 1.39
CA TYR A 71 -12.22 6.45 1.78
C TYR A 71 -12.37 7.60 0.77
N ALA A 72 -12.01 7.36 -0.50
CA ALA A 72 -12.04 8.36 -1.56
C ALA A 72 -12.87 7.93 -2.78
N ILE A 73 -13.49 8.92 -3.43
CA ILE A 73 -14.31 8.78 -4.67
C ILE A 73 -13.42 8.80 -5.93
N GLY A 74 -12.17 9.25 -5.79
CA GLY A 74 -11.15 9.18 -6.84
C GLY A 74 -9.77 9.44 -6.25
N ILE A 75 -8.74 9.16 -7.04
CA ILE A 75 -7.36 9.43 -6.62
C ILE A 75 -7.05 10.91 -6.82
N ASN A 76 -7.06 11.67 -5.72
CA ASN A 76 -7.00 13.14 -5.74
C ASN A 76 -5.69 13.67 -6.36
N LEU A 77 -4.59 12.95 -6.15
CA LEU A 77 -3.24 13.40 -6.52
C LEU A 77 -2.64 12.68 -7.74
N LYS A 78 -3.45 11.97 -8.53
CA LYS A 78 -2.98 11.13 -9.67
C LYS A 78 -2.02 11.86 -10.61
N HIS A 79 -2.36 13.08 -11.01
CA HIS A 79 -1.57 13.88 -11.96
C HIS A 79 -0.22 14.37 -11.38
N ARG A 80 -0.06 14.33 -10.04
CA ARG A 80 1.21 14.65 -9.40
C ARG A 80 2.16 13.47 -9.39
N TYR A 81 1.62 12.25 -9.25
CA TYR A 81 2.41 11.03 -9.05
C TYR A 81 2.65 10.23 -10.33
N ILE A 82 1.85 10.42 -11.38
CA ILE A 82 2.00 9.70 -12.65
C ILE A 82 2.44 10.68 -13.75
N LYS A 83 3.51 10.33 -14.47
CA LYS A 83 4.12 11.17 -15.52
C LYS A 83 3.27 11.27 -16.77
N ILE A 84 2.59 10.19 -17.12
CA ILE A 84 1.71 10.11 -18.29
C ILE A 84 0.26 10.03 -17.82
N HIS A 85 -0.69 10.27 -18.74
CA HIS A 85 -2.08 9.98 -18.43
C HIS A 85 -2.19 8.48 -18.13
N PRO A 86 -2.71 8.08 -16.95
CA PRO A 86 -2.86 6.67 -16.64
C PRO A 86 -3.78 6.05 -17.70
N ASN A 87 -3.37 4.90 -18.24
CA ASN A 87 -4.13 4.27 -19.32
C ASN A 87 -5.53 3.81 -18.87
N LYS A 88 -5.77 3.66 -17.56
CA LYS A 88 -6.99 3.09 -16.97
C LYS A 88 -7.26 3.68 -15.59
N GLU A 89 -8.46 4.22 -15.39
CA GLU A 89 -8.96 4.69 -14.09
C GLU A 89 -10.17 3.85 -13.68
N ASN A 90 -10.08 3.13 -12.56
CA ASN A 90 -11.22 2.44 -11.96
C ASN A 90 -11.63 3.21 -10.70
N CYS A 91 -12.38 4.28 -10.91
CA CYS A 91 -13.13 4.93 -9.84
C CYS A 91 -14.51 4.27 -9.77
N VAL A 92 -14.89 3.72 -8.62
CA VAL A 92 -16.27 3.29 -8.42
C VAL A 92 -16.98 4.32 -7.56
N GLU A 93 -18.03 4.86 -8.15
CA GLU A 93 -18.91 5.90 -7.67
C GLU A 93 -19.94 5.32 -6.68
N TYR A 94 -20.33 6.13 -5.68
CA TYR A 94 -21.33 5.78 -4.68
C TYR A 94 -22.72 5.58 -5.29
N ARG A 95 -23.54 4.72 -4.66
CA ARG A 95 -25.00 4.84 -4.70
C ARG A 95 -25.50 5.27 -3.33
N THR A 96 -25.58 6.56 -3.07
CA THR A 96 -26.58 7.10 -2.14
C THR A 96 -26.96 8.51 -2.57
N LEU A 97 -28.25 8.70 -2.85
CA LEU A 97 -28.88 9.94 -3.29
C LEU A 97 -29.20 10.89 -2.11
N ASN A 98 -28.61 10.66 -0.93
CA ASN A 98 -28.93 11.41 0.28
C ASN A 98 -27.69 12.10 0.85
N GLU A 99 -27.92 13.36 1.19
CA GLU A 99 -27.12 14.24 2.03
C GLU A 99 -26.68 13.50 3.32
N ASP A 100 -25.50 13.87 3.83
CA ASP A 100 -24.69 13.19 4.88
C ASP A 100 -23.67 12.17 4.35
N ILE A 101 -22.52 12.68 3.90
CA ILE A 101 -21.31 11.88 3.65
C ILE A 101 -20.77 11.39 5.00
N VAL A 102 -21.37 10.33 5.53
CA VAL A 102 -20.67 9.43 6.46
C VAL A 102 -19.52 8.82 5.65
N PRO A 103 -18.27 8.84 6.12
CA PRO A 103 -17.19 8.07 5.51
C PRO A 103 -17.63 6.60 5.48
N LEU A 104 -18.14 6.12 4.35
CA LEU A 104 -18.36 4.70 4.18
C LEU A 104 -16.96 4.09 4.05
N TYR A 105 -16.55 3.37 5.09
CA TYR A 105 -15.25 2.71 5.21
C TYR A 105 -14.94 1.73 4.06
N ASP A 106 -15.92 1.45 3.19
CA ASP A 106 -15.81 0.54 2.04
C ASP A 106 -15.35 1.20 0.72
N ASN A 107 -15.11 2.51 0.69
CA ASN A 107 -14.69 3.17 -0.56
C ASN A 107 -13.21 2.98 -0.82
N LEU A 108 -12.93 2.51 -2.04
CA LEU A 108 -11.59 2.28 -2.53
C LEU A 108 -11.53 2.72 -3.98
N SER A 109 -10.80 3.81 -4.22
CA SER A 109 -10.46 4.26 -5.56
C SER A 109 -9.10 3.70 -5.95
N PHE A 110 -8.96 3.18 -7.16
CA PHE A 110 -7.68 2.62 -7.60
C PHE A 110 -7.41 2.83 -9.08
N ILE A 111 -6.12 2.92 -9.41
CA ILE A 111 -5.64 2.97 -10.78
C ILE A 111 -4.50 1.98 -10.95
N ARG A 112 -4.44 1.35 -12.12
CA ARG A 112 -3.33 0.49 -12.48
C ARG A 112 -2.19 1.36 -13.00
N VAL A 113 -0.98 1.11 -12.51
CA VAL A 113 0.19 1.94 -12.74
C VAL A 113 1.33 1.09 -13.28
N ASP A 114 1.96 1.57 -14.35
CA ASP A 114 3.28 1.10 -14.78
C ASP A 114 4.36 1.79 -13.91
N PRO A 115 5.25 1.03 -13.25
CA PRO A 115 6.27 1.59 -12.38
C PRO A 115 7.14 2.68 -13.03
N ASN A 116 7.45 2.56 -14.32
CA ASN A 116 8.28 3.54 -15.04
C ASN A 116 7.63 4.93 -15.12
N THR A 117 6.31 4.96 -15.00
CA THR A 117 5.50 6.17 -15.09
C THR A 117 5.23 6.81 -13.73
N PHE A 118 5.43 6.07 -12.64
CA PHE A 118 5.20 6.57 -11.29
C PHE A 118 6.39 7.41 -10.78
N ARG A 119 6.10 8.40 -9.93
CA ARG A 119 7.09 9.32 -9.35
C ARG A 119 7.29 8.99 -7.87
N PHE A 120 7.99 7.89 -7.58
CA PHE A 120 8.22 7.39 -6.21
C PHE A 120 8.78 8.47 -5.27
N LYS A 121 9.84 9.19 -5.68
CA LYS A 121 10.42 10.28 -4.88
C LYS A 121 9.44 11.40 -4.57
N ARG A 122 8.54 11.72 -5.51
CA ARG A 122 7.51 12.75 -5.31
C ARG A 122 6.45 12.28 -4.33
N PHE A 123 5.98 11.05 -4.49
CA PHE A 123 5.03 10.43 -3.57
C PHE A 123 5.61 10.34 -2.16
N ALA A 124 6.82 9.79 -2.01
CA ALA A 124 7.48 9.66 -0.71
C ALA A 124 7.67 11.02 -0.04
N LYS A 125 8.08 12.05 -0.80
CA LYS A 125 8.14 13.41 -0.28
C LYS A 125 6.76 13.82 0.26
N ASP A 126 5.72 13.74 -0.55
CA ASP A 126 4.38 14.19 -0.16
C ASP A 126 3.82 13.39 1.05
N VAL A 127 4.12 12.08 1.17
CA VAL A 127 3.82 11.24 2.36
C VAL A 127 4.41 11.84 3.64
N PHE A 128 5.66 12.30 3.59
CA PHE A 128 6.34 12.86 4.76
C PHE A 128 6.11 14.37 4.95
N THR A 129 5.85 15.18 3.91
CA THR A 129 6.06 16.66 4.01
C THR A 129 4.88 17.55 4.45
N LYS A 130 3.65 17.09 4.77
CA LYS A 130 2.58 18.06 5.11
C LYS A 130 1.54 17.62 6.15
N ASN A 131 1.40 18.46 7.17
CA ASN A 131 0.18 18.81 7.93
C ASN A 131 -0.99 17.79 7.85
N GLY A 132 -0.89 16.69 8.60
CA GLY A 132 -2.05 15.84 8.87
C GLY A 132 -2.58 15.08 7.65
N PHE A 133 -1.71 14.74 6.70
CA PHE A 133 -2.10 13.81 5.64
C PHE A 133 -2.38 12.44 6.27
N ILE A 134 -3.66 12.11 6.45
CA ILE A 134 -4.09 10.74 6.71
C ILE A 134 -3.79 9.97 5.42
N ASN A 135 -2.62 9.33 5.35
CA ASN A 135 -2.20 8.60 4.16
C ASN A 135 -3.04 7.33 4.05
N ASN A 136 -4.17 7.47 3.35
CA ASN A 136 -5.05 6.39 2.94
C ASN A 136 -4.56 5.68 1.68
N TYR A 137 -3.29 5.88 1.32
CA TYR A 137 -2.71 5.32 0.11
C TYR A 137 -2.17 3.91 0.34
N LEU A 138 -2.44 3.04 -0.62
CA LEU A 138 -1.90 1.68 -0.63
C LEU A 138 -1.48 1.28 -2.04
N PHE A 139 -0.47 0.43 -2.09
CA PHE A 139 0.02 -0.18 -3.32
C PHE A 139 -0.29 -1.68 -3.27
N ILE A 140 -0.87 -2.22 -4.34
CA ILE A 140 -1.16 -3.65 -4.45
C ILE A 140 -0.45 -4.21 -5.67
N ASP A 141 0.49 -5.13 -5.46
CA ASP A 141 1.01 -6.00 -6.51
C ASP A 141 0.25 -7.34 -6.44
N GLU A 142 -0.70 -7.52 -7.34
CA GLU A 142 -1.52 -8.73 -7.39
C GLU A 142 -0.74 -9.98 -7.75
N LYS A 143 0.32 -9.87 -8.55
CA LYS A 143 1.10 -11.05 -8.96
C LYS A 143 1.85 -11.61 -7.76
N ARG A 144 2.39 -10.74 -6.91
CA ARG A 144 3.10 -11.11 -5.68
C ARG A 144 2.19 -11.27 -4.46
N ASN A 145 0.88 -11.02 -4.60
CA ASN A 145 -0.07 -10.93 -3.46
C ASN A 145 0.46 -10.03 -2.34
N LEU A 146 0.94 -8.86 -2.74
CA LEU A 146 1.67 -7.93 -1.88
C LEU A 146 0.88 -6.64 -1.72
N VAL A 147 0.87 -6.13 -0.49
CA VAL A 147 0.27 -4.86 -0.12
C VAL A 147 1.32 -4.01 0.59
N LEU A 148 1.47 -2.77 0.14
CA LEU A 148 2.31 -1.77 0.79
C LEU A 148 1.43 -0.62 1.28
N LYS A 149 1.52 -0.29 2.57
CA LYS A 149 0.79 0.82 3.19
C LYS A 149 1.77 1.75 3.91
N PRO A 150 2.19 2.86 3.29
CA PRO A 150 2.82 3.96 4.00
C PRO A 150 1.76 4.61 4.89
N TYR A 151 1.97 4.67 6.20
CA TYR A 151 0.92 5.11 7.12
C TYR A 151 1.01 6.57 7.54
N ASP A 152 2.20 7.09 7.80
CA ASP A 152 2.44 8.49 8.18
C ASP A 152 3.93 8.85 8.05
N GLU A 153 4.41 9.83 8.82
CA GLU A 153 5.80 10.27 8.78
C GLU A 153 6.82 9.27 9.35
N ARG A 154 6.37 8.12 9.84
CA ARG A 154 7.18 7.15 10.58
C ARG A 154 7.61 5.96 9.74
N GLY A 155 6.86 5.52 8.73
CA GLY A 155 7.20 4.24 8.12
C GLY A 155 6.25 3.67 7.07
N ILE A 156 6.40 2.36 6.85
CA ILE A 156 5.62 1.58 5.89
C ILE A 156 5.38 0.16 6.42
N ALA A 157 4.17 -0.35 6.19
CA ALA A 157 3.83 -1.75 6.38
C ALA A 157 3.87 -2.47 5.04
N ILE A 158 4.43 -3.68 5.04
CA ILE A 158 4.56 -4.53 3.87
C ILE A 158 3.96 -5.88 4.23
N ALA A 159 2.86 -6.25 3.59
CA ALA A 159 2.17 -7.50 3.83
C ALA A 159 2.16 -8.35 2.57
N SER A 160 2.47 -9.64 2.70
CA SER A 160 2.51 -10.58 1.56
C SER A 160 2.08 -11.97 1.98
N LYS A 161 1.39 -12.69 1.10
CA LYS A 161 1.16 -14.14 1.33
C LYS A 161 2.43 -14.97 1.12
N ASP A 162 3.43 -14.41 0.42
CA ASP A 162 4.72 -15.03 0.21
C ASP A 162 5.64 -14.73 1.41
N LYS A 163 5.76 -15.70 2.32
CA LYS A 163 6.63 -15.60 3.50
C LYS A 163 8.11 -15.56 3.12
N ASP A 164 8.53 -16.23 2.05
CA ASP A 164 9.94 -16.22 1.64
C ASP A 164 10.35 -14.84 1.15
N TYR A 165 9.46 -14.18 0.39
CA TYR A 165 9.67 -12.79 0.01
C TYR A 165 9.69 -11.85 1.22
N LEU A 166 8.81 -12.05 2.21
CA LEU A 166 8.86 -11.25 3.46
C LEU A 166 10.14 -11.48 4.25
N ARG A 167 10.68 -12.71 4.28
CA ARG A 167 11.98 -13.02 4.91
C ARG A 167 13.11 -12.30 4.19
N GLU A 168 13.11 -12.26 2.86
CA GLU A 168 14.08 -11.49 2.08
C GLU A 168 14.03 -9.99 2.45
N LEU A 169 12.83 -9.41 2.46
CA LEU A 169 12.63 -8.01 2.81
C LEU A 169 13.00 -7.73 4.28
N PHE A 170 12.71 -8.66 5.19
CA PHE A 170 13.10 -8.58 6.59
C PHE A 170 14.62 -8.46 6.72
N PHE A 171 15.39 -9.35 6.10
CA PHE A 171 16.86 -9.29 6.16
C PHE A 171 17.41 -8.03 5.49
N ARG A 172 16.85 -7.64 4.34
CA ARG A 172 17.28 -6.45 3.61
C ARG A 172 17.11 -5.16 4.44
N TYR A 173 16.01 -5.07 5.18
CA TYR A 173 15.64 -3.87 5.93
C TYR A 173 15.69 -4.08 7.44
N GLU A 174 16.45 -5.06 7.93
CA GLU A 174 16.44 -5.48 9.34
C GLU A 174 16.66 -4.32 10.32
N LYS A 175 17.62 -3.44 10.00
CA LYS A 175 17.93 -2.24 10.79
C LYS A 175 16.77 -1.24 10.92
N TYR A 176 15.73 -1.40 10.12
CA TYR A 176 14.54 -0.56 10.10
C TYR A 176 13.29 -1.33 10.53
N ILE A 177 13.37 -2.62 10.84
CA ILE A 177 12.24 -3.34 11.42
C ILE A 177 11.92 -2.70 12.76
N THR A 178 10.64 -2.38 12.99
CA THR A 178 10.20 -1.76 14.24
C THR A 178 10.60 -2.61 15.45
N SER A 179 11.23 -1.98 16.44
CA SER A 179 11.64 -2.66 17.67
C SER A 179 10.47 -3.12 18.52
N VAL A 180 9.31 -2.46 18.38
CA VAL A 180 8.08 -2.77 19.14
C VAL A 180 7.57 -4.18 18.84
N TYR A 181 7.72 -4.62 17.58
CA TYR A 181 7.19 -5.90 17.10
C TYR A 181 8.27 -6.81 16.51
N TYR A 182 9.55 -6.51 16.72
CA TYR A 182 10.66 -7.23 16.08
C TYR A 182 10.57 -8.74 16.37
N ASP A 183 10.43 -9.12 17.65
CA ASP A 183 10.39 -10.53 18.05
C ASP A 183 9.12 -11.24 17.55
N GLU A 184 7.98 -10.55 17.52
CA GLU A 184 6.72 -11.07 16.99
C GLU A 184 6.81 -11.30 15.47
N ILE A 185 7.32 -10.32 14.73
CA ILE A 185 7.56 -10.42 13.28
C ILE A 185 8.53 -11.57 12.99
N LYS A 186 9.64 -11.65 13.74
CA LYS A 186 10.63 -12.70 13.58
C LYS A 186 10.04 -14.09 13.88
N ALA A 187 9.28 -14.23 14.97
CA ALA A 187 8.60 -15.48 15.28
C ALA A 187 7.61 -15.87 14.16
N ASN A 188 6.79 -14.93 13.68
CA ASN A 188 5.80 -15.19 12.62
C ASN A 188 6.42 -15.61 11.27
N LEU A 189 7.58 -15.05 10.95
CA LEU A 189 8.28 -15.33 9.71
C LEU A 189 9.14 -16.61 9.78
N PHE A 190 9.79 -16.88 10.91
CA PHE A 190 10.83 -17.91 10.99
C PHE A 190 10.50 -19.10 11.89
N CYS A 191 9.55 -18.96 12.81
CA CYS A 191 9.00 -20.10 13.53
C CYS A 191 7.80 -20.58 12.72
N ASP A 192 7.98 -21.68 11.98
CA ASP A 192 6.83 -22.39 11.45
C ASP A 192 5.92 -22.77 12.62
N ALA A 193 4.61 -22.77 12.38
CA ALA A 193 3.63 -23.34 13.31
C ALA A 193 3.79 -24.87 13.34
N SER A 194 4.98 -25.38 13.68
CA SER A 194 5.18 -26.74 14.12
C SER A 194 4.89 -26.77 15.62
N SER A 195 3.59 -26.87 15.96
CA SER A 195 3.00 -27.54 17.14
C SER A 195 1.56 -27.08 17.35
N ASN A 196 0.62 -27.68 16.60
CA ASN A 196 -0.67 -28.21 17.09
C ASN A 196 -1.49 -28.76 15.92
#